data_AF-A0A1E8B2F3-F1
#
_entry.id   AF-A0A1E8B2F3-F1
#
_cell.length_a   1.000
_cell.length_b   1.000
_cell.length_c   1.000
_cell.angle_alpha   90.00
_cell.angle_beta   90.00
_cell.angle_gamma   90.00
#
_symmetry.space_group_name_H-M   'P 1'
#
loop_
_entity.id
_entity.type
_entity.pdbx_description
1 polymer ?
#
loop_
_entity_poly.entity_id
_entity_poly.type
_entity_poly.pdbx_seq_one_letter_code
_entity_poly.pdbx_strand_id
1 'polypeptide(L)'
;MIARNVSNEHDVENQKNKGMKRMSQTLTVKVKLIPTKGQICLLEQSSQEYIKVINTLVSEMVEAKKSTKKSTKDIEANIPSAVKNQAIKDAKSLFATKVKKSHYKIIPILKRPVCVWNNQNYSFEPTYISIPFKVNGKSTRVKIRALLSDKNNRNLNLLKHKLGTLRITKKSNKWIAQISVTLPINKRTGTKILGVDLGLKVPAVAITDDDKVRFFGSGRHNKYKKRKFRSVRKKLGKDKKVKAIRRMDDKEQRWMQDKDHKISREIINFAIANHISVIRLEQLTNIRQTARTSRKNEKNLHTWSFYRLSQFISYKAMIAGIQIEYVNPAYTSQSCPKCAKKNKAQDRKYKCPCGFKTHRDIVGAMNIRCATVIDGNSQSA
;
A
#
# COMPACT_ATOMS: atom_id res chain seq x y z
N MET A 1 64.77 0.08 -22.21
CA MET A 1 63.57 0.93 -22.38
C MET A 1 62.33 0.05 -22.35
N ILE A 2 61.69 -0.09 -21.18
CA ILE A 2 60.45 -0.86 -21.00
C ILE A 2 59.51 0.05 -20.21
N ALA A 3 58.60 0.72 -20.90
CA ALA A 3 57.55 1.52 -20.28
C ALA A 3 56.34 0.61 -20.00
N ARG A 4 55.95 0.50 -18.73
CA ARG A 4 54.79 -0.24 -18.25
C ARG A 4 53.53 0.60 -18.43
N ASN A 5 52.56 0.04 -19.14
CA ASN A 5 51.19 0.56 -19.28
C ASN A 5 50.47 0.53 -17.93
N VAL A 6 50.17 1.71 -17.37
CA VAL A 6 49.26 1.90 -16.23
C VAL A 6 48.07 2.69 -16.74
N SER A 7 47.04 1.99 -17.21
CA SER A 7 45.71 2.56 -17.46
C SER A 7 44.76 1.44 -17.88
N ASN A 8 44.28 0.64 -16.91
CA ASN A 8 43.18 -0.31 -17.18
C ASN A 8 42.43 -0.83 -15.94
N GLU A 9 42.22 0.00 -14.91
CA GLU A 9 41.35 -0.39 -13.77
C GLU A 9 40.07 0.45 -13.62
N HIS A 10 39.97 1.63 -14.24
CA HIS A 10 38.77 2.47 -14.14
C HIS A 10 37.69 2.22 -15.20
N ASP A 11 38.01 1.53 -16.30
CA ASP A 11 37.05 1.26 -17.37
C ASP A 11 36.29 -0.06 -17.21
N VAL A 12 36.72 -0.94 -16.30
CA VAL A 12 36.05 -2.22 -16.00
C VAL A 12 34.86 -2.04 -15.03
N GLU A 13 34.86 -0.98 -14.22
CA GLU A 13 33.79 -0.72 -13.25
C GLU A 13 32.57 -0.03 -13.89
N ASN A 14 32.76 0.66 -15.01
CA ASN A 14 31.70 1.40 -15.71
C ASN A 14 30.89 0.56 -16.71
N GLN A 15 31.31 -0.67 -17.01
CA GLN A 15 30.60 -1.58 -17.91
C GLN A 15 29.71 -2.63 -17.19
N LYS A 16 29.87 -2.84 -15.87
CA LYS A 16 29.01 -3.77 -15.08
C LYS A 16 27.65 -3.21 -14.67
N ASN A 17 27.35 -1.94 -14.94
CA ASN A 17 26.07 -1.29 -14.59
C ASN A 17 25.07 -1.15 -15.75
N LYS A 18 25.34 -1.74 -16.92
CA LYS A 18 24.39 -1.82 -18.04
C LYS A 18 23.59 -3.12 -17.97
N GLY A 19 22.54 -3.16 -17.16
CA GLY A 19 21.58 -4.28 -17.22
C GLY A 19 20.71 -4.52 -15.99
N MET A 20 21.00 -3.94 -14.83
CA MET A 20 20.17 -4.16 -13.65
C MET A 20 19.05 -3.11 -13.60
N LYS A 21 17.85 -3.48 -14.05
CA LYS A 21 16.64 -2.65 -13.97
C LYS A 21 16.43 -2.21 -12.51
N ARG A 22 16.85 -0.98 -12.17
CA ARG A 22 16.75 -0.44 -10.80
C ARG A 22 15.32 -0.61 -10.32
N MET A 23 15.15 -1.43 -9.28
CA MET A 23 13.83 -1.66 -8.69
C MET A 23 13.29 -0.33 -8.18
N SER A 24 12.00 -0.08 -8.44
CA SER A 24 11.36 1.16 -8.03
C SER A 24 9.97 0.87 -7.49
N GLN A 25 9.54 1.67 -6.52
CA GLN A 25 8.21 1.57 -5.94
C GLN A 25 7.49 2.88 -6.09
N THR A 26 6.25 2.81 -6.59
CA THR A 26 5.39 3.99 -6.69
C THR A 26 4.52 4.11 -5.44
N LEU A 27 4.53 5.29 -4.83
CA LEU A 27 3.70 5.68 -3.69
C LEU A 27 2.79 6.84 -4.07
N THR A 28 1.72 7.04 -3.31
CA THR A 28 0.82 8.18 -3.47
C THR A 28 0.95 9.12 -2.28
N VAL A 29 1.40 10.34 -2.53
CA VAL A 29 1.36 11.46 -1.57
C VAL A 29 -0.02 12.09 -1.64
N LYS A 30 -0.71 12.21 -0.50
CA LYS A 30 -2.04 12.83 -0.41
C LYS A 30 -1.93 14.18 0.29
N VAL A 31 -2.40 15.22 -0.38
CA VAL A 31 -2.25 16.61 0.04
C VAL A 31 -3.63 17.26 0.05
N LYS A 32 -3.99 17.92 1.16
CA LYS A 32 -5.25 18.66 1.24
C LYS A 32 -5.08 20.01 0.53
N LEU A 33 -5.99 20.32 -0.39
CA LEU A 33 -6.07 21.63 -1.04
C LEU A 33 -6.97 22.57 -0.23
N ILE A 34 -6.64 23.87 -0.26
CA ILE A 34 -7.42 24.96 0.31
C ILE A 34 -7.74 25.96 -0.82
N PRO A 35 -8.64 25.59 -1.75
CA PRO A 35 -9.00 26.45 -2.87
C PRO A 35 -9.88 27.63 -2.43
N THR A 36 -9.76 28.76 -3.13
CA THR A 36 -10.72 29.87 -3.05
C THR A 36 -12.05 29.51 -3.73
N LYS A 37 -13.11 30.31 -3.56
CA LYS A 37 -14.42 30.07 -4.21
C LYS A 37 -14.29 29.94 -5.73
N GLY A 38 -13.56 30.84 -6.39
CA GLY A 38 -13.30 30.76 -7.84
C GLY A 38 -12.52 29.51 -8.23
N GLN A 39 -11.52 29.11 -7.44
CA GLN A 39 -10.75 27.89 -7.69
C GLN A 39 -11.60 26.62 -7.51
N ILE A 40 -12.57 26.62 -6.59
CA ILE A 40 -13.53 25.52 -6.45
C ILE A 40 -14.35 25.37 -7.73
N CYS A 41 -14.87 26.46 -8.29
CA CYS A 41 -15.62 26.42 -9.55
C CYS A 41 -14.79 25.80 -10.69
N LEU A 42 -13.53 26.23 -10.85
CA LEU A 42 -12.61 25.65 -11.84
C LEU A 42 -12.36 24.15 -11.63
N LEU A 43 -12.18 23.72 -10.37
CA LEU A 43 -11.99 22.31 -10.02
C LEU A 43 -13.25 21.47 -10.31
N GLU A 44 -14.44 21.98 -10.02
CA GLU A 44 -15.71 21.31 -10.26
C GLU A 44 -15.98 21.18 -11.76
N GLN A 45 -15.89 22.28 -12.50
CA GLN A 45 -16.06 22.31 -13.95
C GLN A 45 -15.08 21.35 -14.63
N SER A 46 -13.80 21.44 -14.31
CA SER A 46 -12.78 20.58 -14.93
C SER A 46 -12.99 19.11 -14.59
N SER A 47 -13.45 18.80 -13.37
CA SER A 47 -13.75 17.42 -12.97
C SER A 47 -14.97 16.86 -13.71
N GLN A 48 -16.01 17.66 -13.91
CA GLN A 48 -17.21 17.26 -14.64
C GLN A 48 -16.89 17.00 -16.11
N GLU A 49 -16.19 17.94 -16.76
CA GLU A 49 -15.73 17.82 -18.15
C GLU A 49 -14.84 16.60 -18.34
N TYR A 50 -13.86 16.39 -17.45
CA TYR A 50 -12.96 15.24 -17.50
C TYR A 50 -13.72 13.90 -17.44
N ILE A 51 -14.67 13.79 -16.52
CA ILE A 51 -15.51 12.59 -16.37
C ILE A 51 -16.42 12.38 -17.58
N LYS A 52 -17.03 13.45 -18.10
CA LYS A 52 -17.89 13.42 -19.29
C LYS A 52 -17.12 12.84 -20.47
N VAL A 53 -15.94 13.39 -20.76
CA VAL A 53 -15.05 12.90 -21.83
C VAL A 53 -14.74 11.41 -21.68
N ILE A 54 -14.36 10.97 -20.47
CA ILE A 54 -14.05 9.55 -20.24
C ILE A 54 -15.27 8.67 -20.48
N ASN A 55 -16.42 9.02 -19.91
CA ASN A 55 -17.63 8.21 -20.03
C ASN A 55 -18.10 8.12 -21.48
N THR A 56 -18.07 9.24 -22.23
CA THR A 56 -18.39 9.27 -23.66
C THR A 56 -17.46 8.37 -24.46
N LEU A 57 -16.14 8.51 -24.30
CA LEU A 57 -15.17 7.69 -25.02
C LEU A 57 -15.32 6.18 -24.69
N VAL A 58 -15.60 5.84 -23.43
CA VAL A 58 -15.84 4.45 -23.03
C VAL A 58 -17.11 3.92 -23.69
N SER A 59 -18.19 4.70 -23.73
CA SER A 59 -19.44 4.33 -24.41
C SER A 59 -19.21 4.06 -25.90
N GLU A 60 -18.54 4.98 -26.60
CA GLU A 60 -18.20 4.81 -28.02
C GLU A 60 -17.35 3.55 -28.27
N MET A 61 -16.38 3.27 -27.41
CA MET A 61 -15.53 2.07 -27.53
C MET A 61 -16.29 0.77 -27.26
N VAL A 62 -17.28 0.80 -26.38
CA VAL A 62 -18.17 -0.34 -26.11
C VAL A 62 -19.05 -0.63 -27.33
N GLU A 63 -19.68 0.40 -27.88
CA GLU A 63 -20.55 0.30 -29.05
C GLU A 63 -19.78 -0.21 -30.27
N ALA A 64 -18.62 0.38 -30.55
CA ALA A 64 -17.75 -0.04 -31.65
C ALA A 64 -16.96 -1.34 -31.38
N LYS A 65 -17.05 -1.90 -30.17
CA LYS A 65 -16.27 -3.06 -29.67
C LYS A 65 -14.74 -2.96 -29.93
N LYS A 66 -14.21 -1.74 -30.04
CA LYS A 66 -12.80 -1.47 -30.37
C LYS A 66 -12.29 -0.22 -29.66
N SER A 67 -10.96 -0.12 -29.52
CA SER A 67 -10.35 1.07 -28.91
C SER A 67 -10.50 2.29 -29.83
N THR A 68 -10.72 3.46 -29.23
CA THR A 68 -10.79 4.72 -29.96
C THR A 68 -9.42 5.14 -30.54
N LYS A 69 -9.44 5.72 -31.74
CA LYS A 69 -8.29 6.39 -32.38
C LYS A 69 -8.31 7.92 -32.20
N LYS A 70 -9.33 8.46 -31.51
CA LYS A 70 -9.48 9.90 -31.25
C LYS A 70 -8.27 10.50 -30.54
N SER A 71 -7.93 11.72 -30.95
CA SER A 71 -6.90 12.62 -30.42
C SER A 71 -7.55 13.77 -29.64
N THR A 72 -6.75 14.72 -29.14
CA THR A 72 -7.30 15.90 -28.45
C THR A 72 -8.09 16.84 -29.35
N LYS A 73 -7.86 16.79 -30.67
CA LYS A 73 -8.59 17.61 -31.65
C LYS A 73 -10.04 17.17 -31.77
N ASP A 74 -10.30 15.88 -31.60
CA ASP A 74 -11.62 15.25 -31.73
C ASP A 74 -12.46 15.37 -30.45
N ILE A 75 -11.97 16.07 -29.43
CA ILE A 75 -12.61 16.21 -28.12
C ILE A 75 -12.97 17.66 -27.88
N GLU A 76 -14.26 17.95 -27.94
CA GLU A 76 -14.83 19.20 -27.50
C GLU A 76 -15.11 19.15 -25.99
N ALA A 77 -14.24 19.81 -25.21
CA ALA A 77 -14.35 19.88 -23.76
C ALA A 77 -13.63 21.11 -23.23
N ASN A 78 -14.17 21.73 -22.17
CA ASN A 78 -13.59 22.93 -21.57
C ASN A 78 -12.47 22.60 -20.56
N ILE A 79 -11.46 21.88 -21.02
CA ILE A 79 -10.26 21.49 -20.25
C ILE A 79 -9.01 21.63 -21.12
N PRO A 80 -7.82 21.84 -20.53
CA PRO A 80 -6.57 21.96 -21.29
C PRO A 80 -6.26 20.70 -22.12
N SER A 81 -5.57 20.86 -23.25
CA SER A 81 -5.24 19.76 -24.17
C SER A 81 -4.45 18.63 -23.47
N ALA A 82 -3.56 18.96 -22.54
CA ALA A 82 -2.84 17.96 -21.75
C ALA A 82 -3.78 17.10 -20.86
N VAL A 83 -4.85 17.71 -20.35
CA VAL A 83 -5.87 17.03 -19.53
C VAL A 83 -6.78 16.17 -20.41
N LYS A 84 -7.16 16.66 -21.61
CA LYS A 84 -7.86 15.85 -22.63
C LYS A 84 -7.06 14.60 -23.01
N ASN A 85 -5.76 14.77 -23.26
CA ASN A 85 -4.83 13.67 -23.52
C ASN A 85 -4.83 12.64 -22.39
N GLN A 86 -4.83 13.09 -21.14
CA GLN A 86 -4.91 12.19 -19.99
C GLN A 86 -6.26 11.49 -19.90
N ALA A 87 -7.38 12.17 -20.21
CA ALA A 87 -8.71 11.57 -20.25
C ALA A 87 -8.80 10.44 -21.29
N ILE A 88 -8.25 10.64 -22.49
CA ILE A 88 -8.18 9.59 -23.52
C ILE A 88 -7.43 8.36 -23.01
N LYS A 89 -6.27 8.56 -22.38
CA LYS A 89 -5.46 7.46 -21.82
C LYS A 89 -6.21 6.70 -20.73
N ASP A 90 -6.87 7.42 -19.83
CA ASP A 90 -7.64 6.84 -18.74
C ASP A 90 -8.87 6.08 -19.27
N ALA A 91 -9.57 6.60 -20.28
CA ALA A 91 -10.68 5.91 -20.96
C ALA A 91 -10.22 4.59 -21.61
N LYS A 92 -9.12 4.62 -22.36
CA LYS A 92 -8.53 3.41 -22.97
C LYS A 92 -8.12 2.38 -21.92
N SER A 93 -7.54 2.83 -20.81
CA SER A 93 -7.17 1.97 -19.68
C SER A 93 -8.39 1.32 -19.04
N LEU A 94 -9.46 2.07 -18.79
CA LEU A 94 -10.72 1.54 -18.25
C LEU A 94 -11.36 0.52 -19.20
N PHE A 95 -11.40 0.82 -20.50
CA PHE A 95 -11.91 -0.09 -21.51
C PHE A 95 -11.12 -1.42 -21.53
N ALA A 96 -9.78 -1.35 -21.57
CA ALA A 96 -8.94 -2.54 -21.58
C ALA A 96 -9.02 -3.35 -20.28
N THR A 97 -9.04 -2.70 -19.12
CA THR A 97 -8.90 -3.38 -17.82
C THR A 97 -10.22 -3.79 -17.18
N LYS A 98 -11.34 -3.15 -17.54
CA LYS A 98 -12.66 -3.43 -16.96
C LYS A 98 -13.62 -4.00 -17.99
N VAL A 99 -13.80 -3.31 -19.12
CA VAL A 99 -14.78 -3.72 -20.14
C VAL A 99 -14.31 -5.01 -20.82
N LYS A 100 -13.14 -5.01 -21.47
CA LYS A 100 -12.62 -6.20 -22.17
C LYS A 100 -12.44 -7.40 -21.24
N LYS A 101 -11.86 -7.19 -20.05
CA LYS A 101 -11.66 -8.27 -19.06
C LYS A 101 -12.96 -8.86 -18.52
N SER A 102 -14.05 -8.09 -18.51
CA SER A 102 -15.37 -8.60 -18.13
C SER A 102 -16.15 -9.17 -19.31
N HIS A 103 -15.53 -9.29 -20.49
CA HIS A 103 -16.21 -9.64 -21.74
C HIS A 103 -17.45 -8.77 -21.98
N TYR A 104 -17.28 -7.45 -21.81
CA TYR A 104 -18.32 -6.44 -21.98
C TYR A 104 -19.53 -6.53 -21.02
N LYS A 105 -19.47 -7.38 -19.98
CA LYS A 105 -20.52 -7.47 -18.95
C LYS A 105 -20.52 -6.29 -17.98
N ILE A 106 -19.39 -5.62 -17.81
CA ILE A 106 -19.23 -4.49 -16.88
C ILE A 106 -18.79 -3.26 -17.65
N ILE A 107 -19.64 -2.22 -17.65
CA ILE A 107 -19.34 -0.90 -18.22
C ILE A 107 -19.14 0.11 -17.07
N PRO A 108 -17.90 0.57 -16.82
CA PRO A 108 -17.63 1.50 -15.73
C PRO A 108 -18.13 2.91 -16.07
N ILE A 109 -18.84 3.53 -15.13
CA ILE A 109 -19.27 4.94 -15.23
C ILE A 109 -18.64 5.74 -14.08
N LEU A 110 -17.88 6.77 -14.43
CA LEU A 110 -17.32 7.70 -13.44
C LEU A 110 -18.41 8.70 -13.02
N LYS A 111 -18.64 8.82 -11.71
CA LYS A 111 -19.65 9.74 -11.13
C LYS A 111 -19.10 10.71 -10.09
N ARG A 112 -17.88 10.45 -9.59
CA ARG A 112 -17.29 11.22 -8.49
C ARG A 112 -16.27 12.21 -9.03
N PRO A 113 -16.27 13.49 -8.59
CA PRO A 113 -15.35 14.51 -9.09
C PRO A 113 -13.89 14.05 -9.07
N VAL A 114 -13.29 13.99 -10.25
CA VAL A 114 -11.90 13.64 -10.48
C VAL A 114 -11.37 14.36 -11.72
N CYS A 115 -10.13 14.83 -11.64
CA CYS A 115 -9.38 15.31 -12.80
C CYS A 115 -7.91 14.93 -12.63
N VAL A 116 -7.22 14.61 -13.73
CA VAL A 116 -5.85 14.07 -13.70
C VAL A 116 -4.94 14.86 -14.64
N TRP A 117 -3.78 15.27 -14.13
CA TRP A 117 -2.69 15.90 -14.86
C TRP A 117 -1.48 14.97 -14.88
N ASN A 118 -0.76 14.94 -16.00
CA ASN A 118 0.52 14.24 -16.10
C ASN A 118 1.64 15.07 -15.42
N ASN A 119 2.81 14.46 -15.20
CA ASN A 119 3.93 15.07 -14.48
C ASN A 119 4.54 16.31 -15.14
N GLN A 120 4.31 16.55 -16.43
CA GLN A 120 4.78 17.75 -17.12
C GLN A 120 3.86 18.96 -16.91
N ASN A 121 2.62 18.72 -16.45
CA ASN A 121 1.56 19.72 -16.43
C ASN A 121 1.19 20.19 -15.02
N TYR A 122 2.03 19.94 -14.04
CA TYR A 122 1.89 20.54 -12.72
C TYR A 122 3.26 20.82 -12.11
N SER A 123 3.28 21.76 -11.17
CA SER A 123 4.43 22.01 -10.32
C SER A 123 3.92 22.28 -8.90
N PHE A 124 4.82 22.24 -7.93
CA PHE A 124 4.50 22.60 -6.56
C PHE A 124 5.58 23.48 -5.97
N GLU A 125 5.13 24.38 -5.11
CA GLU A 125 5.92 25.16 -4.16
C GLU A 125 5.56 24.66 -2.75
N PRO A 126 6.31 24.98 -1.68
CA PRO A 126 6.06 24.45 -0.34
C PRO A 126 4.62 24.60 0.18
N THR A 127 3.86 25.58 -0.32
CA THR A 127 2.49 25.88 0.10
C THR A 127 1.47 25.88 -1.03
N TYR A 128 1.87 25.61 -2.27
CA TYR A 128 0.99 25.71 -3.44
C TYR A 128 1.23 24.57 -4.43
N ILE A 129 0.16 24.18 -5.13
CA ILE A 129 0.23 23.35 -6.34
C ILE A 129 -0.24 24.22 -7.51
N SER A 130 0.58 24.32 -8.55
CA SER A 130 0.31 25.09 -9.78
C SER A 130 -0.08 24.14 -10.90
N ILE A 131 -1.30 24.30 -11.41
CA ILE A 131 -1.91 23.45 -12.44
C ILE A 131 -2.64 24.29 -13.50
N PRO A 132 -2.65 23.86 -14.77
CA PRO A 132 -3.37 24.54 -15.83
C PRO A 132 -4.87 24.22 -15.77
N PHE A 133 -5.67 25.28 -15.92
CA PHE A 133 -7.11 25.23 -16.18
C PHE A 133 -7.43 25.93 -17.49
N LYS A 134 -8.59 25.63 -18.07
CA LYS A 134 -9.09 26.38 -19.22
C LYS A 134 -9.95 27.54 -18.72
N VAL A 135 -9.47 28.76 -18.90
CA VAL A 135 -10.11 30.01 -18.46
C VAL A 135 -10.24 30.90 -19.68
N ASN A 136 -11.46 31.32 -20.01
CA ASN A 136 -11.76 32.17 -21.19
C ASN A 136 -11.13 31.61 -22.48
N GLY A 137 -11.27 30.29 -22.71
CA GLY A 137 -10.72 29.60 -23.88
C GLY A 137 -9.20 29.34 -23.84
N LYS A 138 -8.44 30.00 -22.96
CA LYS A 138 -6.98 29.88 -22.86
C LYS A 138 -6.58 28.95 -21.70
N SER A 139 -5.43 28.29 -21.85
CA SER A 139 -4.86 27.46 -20.79
C SER A 139 -4.03 28.32 -19.82
N THR A 140 -4.55 28.54 -18.62
CA THR A 140 -3.94 29.41 -17.61
C THR A 140 -3.52 28.61 -16.38
N ARG A 141 -2.28 28.80 -15.90
CA ARG A 141 -1.82 28.16 -14.65
C ARG A 141 -2.39 28.88 -13.44
N VAL A 142 -2.99 28.12 -12.54
CA VAL A 142 -3.57 28.62 -11.29
C VAL A 142 -2.83 27.99 -10.11
N LYS A 143 -2.38 28.82 -9.15
CA LYS A 143 -1.78 28.36 -7.90
C LYS A 143 -2.87 28.10 -6.86
N ILE A 144 -3.02 26.86 -6.43
CA ILE A 144 -3.97 26.45 -5.39
C ILE A 144 -3.20 26.16 -4.10
N ARG A 145 -3.61 26.77 -2.98
CA ARG A 145 -2.97 26.53 -1.68
C ARG A 145 -3.09 25.06 -1.30
N ALA A 146 -1.99 24.46 -0.85
CA ALA A 146 -1.87 23.04 -0.57
C ALA A 146 -1.12 22.82 0.75
N LEU A 147 -1.65 21.95 1.61
CA LEU A 147 -1.02 21.56 2.88
C LEU A 147 0.03 20.47 2.64
N LEU A 148 1.17 20.85 2.04
CA LEU A 148 2.26 19.95 1.68
C LEU A 148 3.17 19.62 2.88
N SER A 149 3.40 20.59 3.77
CA SER A 149 4.15 20.36 5.01
C SER A 149 3.37 19.48 5.98
N ASP A 150 4.04 18.46 6.50
CA ASP A 150 3.57 17.64 7.61
C ASP A 150 4.60 17.65 8.75
N LYS A 151 4.25 17.13 9.94
CA LYS A 151 5.06 17.26 11.17
C LYS A 151 6.55 16.86 11.01
N ASN A 152 6.87 16.04 10.01
CA ASN A 152 8.24 15.56 9.74
C ASN A 152 8.71 15.86 8.30
N ASN A 153 8.06 16.76 7.56
CA ASN A 153 8.36 17.06 6.14
C ASN A 153 8.47 15.82 5.22
N ARG A 154 7.78 14.74 5.56
CA ARG A 154 7.80 13.47 4.83
C ARG A 154 7.25 13.67 3.42
N ASN A 155 6.16 14.41 3.29
CA ASN A 155 5.56 14.66 1.98
C ASN A 155 6.52 15.41 1.06
N LEU A 156 7.15 16.48 1.55
CA LEU A 156 8.14 17.25 0.80
C LEU A 156 9.35 16.38 0.42
N ASN A 157 9.85 15.54 1.33
CA ASN A 157 10.94 14.62 1.03
C ASN A 157 10.57 13.58 -0.04
N LEU A 158 9.35 13.04 -0.01
CA LEU A 158 8.88 12.13 -1.06
C LEU A 158 8.79 12.84 -2.42
N LEU A 159 8.29 14.07 -2.43
CA LEU A 159 8.09 14.85 -3.66
C LEU A 159 9.40 15.26 -4.36
N LYS A 160 10.56 15.08 -3.74
CA LYS A 160 11.88 15.24 -4.39
C LYS A 160 12.19 14.13 -5.40
N HIS A 161 11.50 13.00 -5.33
CA HIS A 161 11.72 11.87 -6.24
C HIS A 161 10.88 11.98 -7.53
N LYS A 162 11.05 11.03 -8.45
CA LYS A 162 10.42 11.06 -9.77
C LYS A 162 8.89 11.15 -9.65
N LEU A 163 8.33 12.24 -10.16
CA LEU A 163 6.91 12.53 -10.13
C LEU A 163 6.16 11.81 -11.26
N GLY A 164 4.97 11.31 -10.93
CA GLY A 164 4.00 10.72 -11.84
C GLY A 164 2.76 11.61 -11.99
N THR A 165 1.58 11.01 -12.13
CA THR A 165 0.35 11.77 -12.29
C THR A 165 -0.08 12.47 -11.00
N LEU A 166 -0.67 13.66 -11.16
CA LEU A 166 -1.43 14.37 -10.14
C LEU A 166 -2.91 14.11 -10.38
N ARG A 167 -3.58 13.47 -9.43
CA ARG A 167 -5.03 13.24 -9.44
C ARG A 167 -5.68 14.11 -8.37
N ILE A 168 -6.60 14.99 -8.74
CA ILE A 168 -7.39 15.78 -7.79
C ILE A 168 -8.77 15.16 -7.67
N THR A 169 -9.25 14.96 -6.44
CA THR A 169 -10.57 14.40 -6.13
C THR A 169 -11.28 15.20 -5.05
N LYS A 170 -12.61 15.14 -5.01
CA LYS A 170 -13.44 15.68 -3.93
C LYS A 170 -13.96 14.56 -3.03
N LYS A 171 -13.63 14.60 -1.73
CA LYS A 171 -14.15 13.65 -0.72
C LYS A 171 -14.64 14.41 0.51
N SER A 172 -15.91 14.21 0.89
CA SER A 172 -16.53 14.85 2.05
C SER A 172 -16.30 16.38 2.07
N ASN A 173 -16.58 17.03 0.94
CA ASN A 173 -16.35 18.47 0.69
C ASN A 173 -14.90 18.96 0.85
N LYS A 174 -13.92 18.05 0.81
CA LYS A 174 -12.50 18.38 0.83
C LYS A 174 -11.86 17.99 -0.50
N TRP A 175 -11.08 18.90 -1.05
CA TRP A 175 -10.28 18.67 -2.24
C TRP A 175 -8.94 18.07 -1.85
N ILE A 176 -8.60 16.95 -2.49
CA ILE A 176 -7.39 16.18 -2.19
C ILE A 176 -6.61 15.99 -3.48
N ALA A 177 -5.37 16.49 -3.50
CA ALA A 177 -4.37 16.19 -4.51
C ALA A 177 -3.66 14.88 -4.16
N GLN A 178 -3.59 13.96 -5.11
CA GLN A 178 -2.94 12.67 -5.00
C GLN A 178 -1.81 12.63 -6.03
N ILE A 179 -0.58 12.77 -5.56
CA ILE A 179 0.61 12.81 -6.41
C ILE A 179 1.27 11.43 -6.37
N SER A 180 1.41 10.81 -7.53
CA SER A 180 2.18 9.56 -7.66
C SER A 180 3.66 9.89 -7.66
N VAL A 181 4.45 9.18 -6.86
CA VAL A 181 5.89 9.38 -6.69
C VAL A 181 6.58 8.04 -6.81
N THR A 182 7.55 7.92 -7.71
CA THR A 182 8.36 6.71 -7.91
C THR A 182 9.70 6.86 -7.20
N LEU A 183 9.93 6.00 -6.22
CA LEU A 183 11.16 5.93 -5.44
C LEU A 183 12.11 4.89 -6.05
N PRO A 184 13.41 5.20 -6.23
CA PRO A 184 14.40 4.16 -6.46
C PRO A 184 14.57 3.34 -5.16
N ILE A 185 14.63 2.02 -5.28
CA ILE A 185 14.85 1.12 -4.15
C ILE A 185 16.26 0.58 -4.22
N ASN A 186 17.03 0.85 -3.17
CA ASN A 186 18.32 0.22 -2.94
C ASN A 186 18.07 -1.02 -2.08
N LYS A 187 18.28 -2.22 -2.63
CA LYS A 187 18.19 -3.45 -1.85
C LYS A 187 19.32 -3.51 -0.83
N ARG A 188 19.03 -4.02 0.36
CA ARG A 188 20.04 -4.42 1.33
C ARG A 188 20.68 -5.73 0.87
N THR A 189 22.00 -5.85 1.00
CA THR A 189 22.79 -6.99 0.53
C THR A 189 23.17 -7.98 1.64
N GLY A 190 22.85 -7.70 2.91
CA GLY A 190 23.16 -8.61 4.01
C GLY A 190 22.33 -9.89 4.01
N THR A 191 22.72 -10.86 4.83
CA THR A 191 22.05 -12.16 4.97
C THR A 191 21.14 -12.26 6.19
N LYS A 192 21.11 -11.23 7.06
CA LYS A 192 20.34 -11.30 8.31
C LYS A 192 18.83 -11.38 8.05
N ILE A 193 18.19 -12.37 8.65
CA ILE A 193 16.77 -12.71 8.55
C ILE A 193 16.04 -12.32 9.83
N LEU A 194 14.80 -11.85 9.65
CA LEU A 194 13.83 -11.63 10.71
C LEU A 194 12.61 -12.51 10.47
N GLY A 195 12.35 -13.47 11.36
CA GLY A 195 11.09 -14.22 11.36
C GLY A 195 10.01 -13.43 12.08
N VAL A 196 8.82 -13.29 11.47
CA VAL A 196 7.70 -12.55 12.05
C VAL A 196 6.42 -13.40 12.10
N ASP A 197 6.01 -13.77 13.31
CA ASP A 197 4.73 -14.45 13.58
C ASP A 197 3.62 -13.43 13.81
N LEU A 198 2.45 -13.63 13.21
CA LEU A 198 1.30 -12.72 13.32
C LEU A 198 0.16 -13.37 14.12
N GLY A 199 -0.29 -12.72 15.20
CA GLY A 199 -1.21 -13.33 16.17
C GLY A 199 -2.35 -12.43 16.67
N LEU A 200 -3.38 -13.03 17.28
CA LEU A 200 -4.54 -12.28 17.80
C LEU A 200 -4.26 -11.58 19.14
N LYS A 201 -3.63 -12.26 20.11
CA LYS A 201 -3.35 -11.65 21.43
C LYS A 201 -2.10 -10.75 21.37
N VAL A 202 -1.11 -11.16 20.58
CA VAL A 202 0.06 -10.35 20.23
C VAL A 202 0.02 -10.18 18.71
N PRO A 203 -0.23 -8.97 18.20
CA PRO A 203 -0.33 -8.69 16.76
C PRO A 203 0.84 -9.21 15.93
N ALA A 204 2.06 -9.03 16.42
CA ALA A 204 3.24 -9.61 15.82
C ALA A 204 4.32 -9.93 16.87
N VAL A 205 5.06 -11.02 16.67
CA VAL A 205 6.30 -11.34 17.38
C VAL A 205 7.40 -11.49 16.34
N ALA A 206 8.53 -10.83 16.55
CA ALA A 206 9.67 -10.96 15.65
C ALA A 206 10.90 -11.46 16.38
N ILE A 207 11.71 -12.25 15.69
CA ILE A 207 13.01 -12.72 16.16
C ILE A 207 14.05 -12.61 15.04
N THR A 208 15.21 -12.05 15.37
CA THR A 208 16.38 -11.91 14.50
C THR A 208 17.26 -13.16 14.55
N ASP A 209 18.23 -13.31 13.66
CA ASP A 209 19.19 -14.43 13.71
C ASP A 209 20.05 -14.46 14.98
N ASP A 210 20.34 -13.31 15.59
CA ASP A 210 21.02 -13.17 16.88
C ASP A 210 20.07 -13.28 18.08
N ASP A 211 18.93 -13.96 17.90
CA ASP A 211 17.90 -14.27 18.90
C ASP A 211 17.33 -13.07 19.68
N LYS A 212 17.40 -11.85 19.11
CA LYS A 212 16.71 -10.69 19.67
C LYS A 212 15.22 -10.77 19.36
N VAL A 213 14.44 -10.86 20.43
CA VAL A 213 12.98 -10.98 20.36
C VAL A 213 12.30 -9.64 20.63
N ARG A 214 11.25 -9.33 19.85
CA ARG A 214 10.36 -8.21 20.14
C ARG A 214 8.88 -8.55 19.89
N PHE A 215 8.04 -8.13 20.83
CA PHE A 215 6.58 -8.20 20.74
C PHE A 215 6.02 -6.85 20.28
N PHE A 216 5.08 -6.85 19.33
CA PHE A 216 4.51 -5.63 18.78
C PHE A 216 3.00 -5.57 18.98
N GLY A 217 2.53 -4.45 19.53
CA GLY A 217 1.12 -4.15 19.76
C GLY A 217 0.47 -4.98 20.87
N SER A 218 -0.80 -4.67 21.14
CA SER A 218 -1.59 -5.34 22.20
C SER A 218 -2.94 -5.79 21.68
N GLY A 219 -3.12 -7.09 21.51
CA GLY A 219 -4.38 -7.70 21.10
C GLY A 219 -5.48 -7.50 22.13
N ARG A 220 -5.14 -7.40 23.44
CA ARG A 220 -6.11 -7.10 24.51
C ARG A 220 -6.69 -5.70 24.34
N HIS A 221 -5.85 -4.70 24.07
CA HIS A 221 -6.29 -3.33 23.80
C HIS A 221 -7.18 -3.26 22.56
N ASN A 222 -6.78 -3.95 21.49
CA ASN A 222 -7.54 -3.97 20.25
C ASN A 222 -8.90 -4.67 20.44
N LYS A 223 -8.94 -5.80 21.16
CA LYS A 223 -10.19 -6.48 21.55
C LYS A 223 -11.08 -5.58 22.42
N TYR A 224 -10.51 -4.83 23.36
CA TYR A 224 -11.26 -3.86 24.16
C TYR A 224 -11.90 -2.77 23.30
N LYS A 225 -11.14 -2.15 22.39
CA LYS A 225 -11.66 -1.11 21.49
C LYS A 225 -12.77 -1.63 20.58
N LYS A 226 -12.63 -2.83 20.01
CA LYS A 226 -13.70 -3.48 19.23
C LYS A 226 -14.97 -3.69 20.06
N ARG A 227 -14.83 -4.18 21.31
CA ARG A 227 -15.98 -4.32 22.23
C ARG A 227 -16.64 -2.98 22.51
N LYS A 228 -15.87 -1.91 22.71
CA LYS A 228 -16.39 -0.55 22.91
C LYS A 228 -17.20 -0.08 21.70
N PHE A 229 -16.66 -0.20 20.48
CA PHE A 229 -17.39 0.16 19.25
C PHE A 229 -18.67 -0.66 19.08
N ARG A 230 -18.63 -1.97 19.35
CA ARG A 230 -19.82 -2.84 19.29
C ARG A 230 -20.87 -2.45 20.33
N SER A 231 -20.47 -2.16 21.56
CA SER A 231 -21.38 -1.74 22.64
C SER A 231 -22.07 -0.42 22.31
N VAL A 232 -21.31 0.57 21.83
CA VAL A 232 -21.86 1.86 21.37
C VAL A 232 -22.85 1.67 20.22
N ARG A 233 -22.51 0.85 19.21
CA ARG A 233 -23.43 0.54 18.10
C ARG A 233 -24.71 -0.14 18.58
N LYS A 234 -24.61 -1.10 19.52
CA LYS A 234 -25.77 -1.79 20.11
C LYS A 234 -26.67 -0.81 20.86
N LYS A 235 -26.10 0.08 21.67
CA LYS A 235 -26.86 1.12 22.41
C LYS A 235 -27.59 2.05 21.43
N LEU A 236 -26.88 2.63 20.46
CA LEU A 236 -27.49 3.50 19.46
C LEU A 236 -28.57 2.80 18.62
N GLY A 237 -28.42 1.51 18.36
CA GLY A 237 -29.41 0.69 17.67
C GLY A 237 -30.69 0.54 18.49
N LYS A 238 -30.57 0.26 19.79
CA LYS A 238 -31.71 0.22 20.73
C LYS A 238 -32.41 1.56 20.81
N ASP A 239 -31.65 2.66 20.86
CA ASP A 239 -32.18 4.03 20.90
C ASP A 239 -32.74 4.50 19.53
N LYS A 240 -32.76 3.65 18.50
CA LYS A 240 -33.15 3.97 17.11
C LYS A 240 -32.42 5.18 16.51
N LYS A 241 -31.21 5.51 17.00
CA LYS A 241 -30.39 6.64 16.55
C LYS A 241 -29.61 6.33 15.26
N VAL A 242 -30.32 6.03 14.17
CA VAL A 242 -29.75 5.61 12.87
C VAL A 242 -28.76 6.63 12.32
N LYS A 243 -29.05 7.93 12.42
CA LYS A 243 -28.13 9.00 11.98
C LYS A 243 -26.79 8.93 12.72
N ALA A 244 -26.80 8.65 14.03
CA ALA A 244 -25.57 8.54 14.83
C ALA A 244 -24.74 7.31 14.42
N ILE A 245 -25.39 6.17 14.14
CA ILE A 245 -24.72 4.97 13.62
C ILE A 245 -24.07 5.28 12.26
N ARG A 246 -24.80 5.94 11.34
CA ARG A 246 -24.24 6.36 10.04
C ARG A 246 -23.04 7.30 10.20
N ARG A 247 -23.07 8.24 11.16
CA ARG A 247 -21.92 9.12 11.48
C ARG A 247 -20.73 8.39 12.10
N MET A 248 -20.93 7.24 12.72
CA MET A 248 -19.82 6.40 13.19
C MET A 248 -19.04 5.78 12.03
N ASP A 249 -19.71 5.54 10.89
CA ASP A 249 -19.11 5.12 9.63
C ASP A 249 -18.06 4.00 9.82
N ASP A 250 -16.87 4.17 9.27
CA ASP A 250 -15.75 3.24 9.31
C ASP A 250 -14.75 3.51 10.46
N LYS A 251 -15.14 4.25 11.52
CA LYS A 251 -14.24 4.66 12.61
C LYS A 251 -13.45 3.49 13.22
N GLU A 252 -14.11 2.36 13.43
CA GLU A 252 -13.46 1.14 13.96
C GLU A 252 -12.38 0.63 12.99
N GLN A 253 -12.69 0.57 11.69
CA GLN A 253 -11.76 0.11 10.66
C GLN A 253 -10.57 1.05 10.51
N ARG A 254 -10.80 2.37 10.51
CA ARG A 254 -9.72 3.37 10.49
C ARG A 254 -8.81 3.26 11.69
N TRP A 255 -9.37 3.05 12.88
CA TRP A 255 -8.57 2.85 14.09
C TRP A 255 -7.71 1.58 14.02
N MET A 256 -8.28 0.47 13.55
CA MET A 256 -7.54 -0.77 13.33
C MET A 256 -6.44 -0.61 12.27
N GLN A 257 -6.73 0.09 11.17
CA GLN A 257 -5.77 0.38 10.11
C GLN A 257 -4.61 1.24 10.62
N ASP A 258 -4.88 2.27 11.42
CA ASP A 258 -3.84 3.09 12.07
C ASP A 258 -2.93 2.23 12.96
N LYS A 259 -3.50 1.31 13.75
CA LYS A 259 -2.72 0.37 14.56
C LYS A 259 -1.82 -0.52 13.72
N ASP A 260 -2.33 -1.11 12.64
CA ASP A 260 -1.53 -1.95 11.75
C ASP A 260 -0.42 -1.13 11.07
N HIS A 261 -0.68 0.13 10.70
CA HIS A 261 0.36 1.02 10.18
C HIS A 261 1.42 1.35 11.23
N LYS A 262 1.07 1.51 12.50
CA LYS A 262 2.06 1.76 13.56
C LYS A 262 2.91 0.52 13.81
N ILE A 263 2.28 -0.64 13.99
CA ILE A 263 2.93 -1.94 14.22
C ILE A 263 3.88 -2.27 13.07
N SER A 264 3.42 -2.23 11.82
CA SER A 264 4.30 -2.48 10.67
C SER A 264 5.46 -1.50 10.57
N ARG A 265 5.30 -0.24 11.01
CA ARG A 265 6.42 0.72 11.05
C ARG A 265 7.42 0.34 12.14
N GLU A 266 6.94 -0.04 13.33
CA GLU A 266 7.79 -0.49 14.43
C GLU A 266 8.60 -1.74 14.04
N ILE A 267 8.00 -2.69 13.33
CA ILE A 267 8.69 -3.88 12.80
C ILE A 267 9.80 -3.48 11.84
N ILE A 268 9.53 -2.60 10.87
CA ILE A 268 10.57 -2.14 9.92
C ILE A 268 11.67 -1.36 10.63
N ASN A 269 11.34 -0.50 11.61
CA ASN A 269 12.35 0.20 12.39
C ASN A 269 13.24 -0.78 13.19
N PHE A 270 12.63 -1.82 13.77
CA PHE A 270 13.37 -2.88 14.46
C PHE A 270 14.28 -3.66 13.50
N ALA A 271 13.79 -3.98 12.29
CA ALA A 271 14.58 -4.63 11.26
C ALA A 271 15.77 -3.77 10.82
N ILE A 272 15.56 -2.47 10.60
CA ILE A 272 16.62 -1.52 10.23
C ILE A 272 17.68 -1.43 11.34
N ALA A 273 17.26 -1.29 12.59
CA ALA A 273 18.16 -1.17 13.75
C ALA A 273 19.01 -2.43 13.99
N ASN A 274 18.54 -3.60 13.56
CA ASN A 274 19.28 -4.87 13.67
C ASN A 274 19.95 -5.29 12.36
N HIS A 275 20.05 -4.39 11.38
CA HIS A 275 20.70 -4.63 10.09
C HIS A 275 20.11 -5.83 9.33
N ILE A 276 18.80 -6.05 9.46
CA ILE A 276 18.07 -7.10 8.75
C ILE A 276 17.95 -6.74 7.27
N SER A 277 18.15 -7.74 6.41
CA SER A 277 17.98 -7.64 4.96
C SER A 277 16.77 -8.40 4.44
N VAL A 278 16.34 -9.44 5.17
CA VAL A 278 15.23 -10.32 4.77
C VAL A 278 14.23 -10.44 5.92
N ILE A 279 12.94 -10.28 5.62
CA ILE A 279 11.85 -10.56 6.57
C ILE A 279 11.06 -11.76 6.03
N ARG A 280 10.94 -12.81 6.84
CA ARG A 280 10.10 -13.98 6.57
C ARG A 280 8.74 -13.85 7.25
N LEU A 281 7.68 -14.05 6.47
CA LEU A 281 6.28 -14.05 6.91
C LEU A 281 5.60 -15.35 6.47
N GLU A 282 4.61 -15.81 7.21
CA GLU A 282 3.76 -16.91 6.72
C GLU A 282 2.97 -16.50 5.47
N GLN A 283 2.80 -17.42 4.53
CA GLN A 283 1.89 -17.24 3.41
C GLN A 283 0.44 -17.39 3.91
N LEU A 284 -0.22 -16.25 4.10
CA LEU A 284 -1.58 -16.20 4.65
C LEU A 284 -2.70 -16.39 3.59
N THR A 285 -2.40 -17.06 2.47
CA THR A 285 -3.38 -17.38 1.42
C THR A 285 -4.43 -18.36 1.99
N ASN A 286 -5.71 -18.15 1.65
CA ASN A 286 -6.82 -19.04 2.01
C ASN A 286 -7.05 -19.32 3.52
N ILE A 287 -6.40 -18.62 4.45
CA ILE A 287 -6.63 -18.80 5.92
C ILE A 287 -8.10 -18.63 6.30
N ARG A 288 -8.85 -17.81 5.55
CA ARG A 288 -10.29 -17.61 5.77
C ARG A 288 -11.13 -18.87 5.48
N GLN A 289 -10.63 -19.78 4.65
CA GLN A 289 -11.30 -21.02 4.25
C GLN A 289 -10.80 -22.22 5.07
N THR A 290 -9.55 -22.21 5.54
CA THR A 290 -8.90 -23.36 6.20
C THR A 290 -8.86 -23.29 7.73
N ALA A 291 -9.10 -22.12 8.34
CA ALA A 291 -9.07 -22.01 9.80
C ALA A 291 -10.31 -22.68 10.44
N ARG A 292 -10.11 -23.79 11.17
CA ARG A 292 -11.10 -24.33 12.12
C ARG A 292 -11.41 -23.26 13.18
N THR A 293 -12.51 -22.54 12.99
CA THR A 293 -12.89 -21.44 13.89
C THR A 293 -13.65 -21.95 15.10
N SER A 294 -13.15 -21.68 16.30
CA SER A 294 -14.02 -21.74 17.47
C SER A 294 -15.06 -20.62 17.39
N ARG A 295 -16.32 -20.87 17.84
CA ARG A 295 -17.39 -19.86 17.93
C ARG A 295 -16.97 -18.55 18.60
N LYS A 296 -15.94 -18.58 19.47
CA LYS A 296 -15.37 -17.41 20.18
C LYS A 296 -14.45 -16.55 19.29
N ASN A 297 -13.81 -17.13 18.27
CA ASN A 297 -12.81 -16.46 17.42
C ASN A 297 -13.34 -16.07 16.04
N GLU A 298 -14.38 -16.74 15.54
CA GLU A 298 -15.05 -16.47 14.26
C GLU A 298 -15.38 -14.98 14.07
N LYS A 299 -16.02 -14.37 15.07
CA LYS A 299 -16.39 -12.93 15.06
C LYS A 299 -15.19 -11.97 15.04
N ASN A 300 -13.97 -12.44 15.33
CA ASN A 300 -12.76 -11.63 15.36
C ASN A 300 -11.86 -11.81 14.13
N LEU A 301 -11.87 -13.00 13.51
CA LEU A 301 -11.14 -13.31 12.28
C LEU A 301 -11.63 -12.47 11.08
N HIS A 302 -12.93 -12.20 10.98
CA HIS A 302 -13.48 -11.38 9.90
C HIS A 302 -13.08 -9.89 9.97
N THR A 303 -12.52 -9.43 11.09
CA THR A 303 -12.22 -7.99 11.33
C THR A 303 -10.74 -7.71 11.55
N TRP A 304 -9.93 -8.71 11.87
CA TRP A 304 -8.48 -8.60 11.97
C TRP A 304 -7.83 -9.24 10.76
N SER A 305 -7.31 -8.42 9.87
CA SER A 305 -6.69 -8.91 8.66
C SER A 305 -5.19 -9.03 8.91
N PHE A 306 -4.72 -10.21 9.36
CA PHE A 306 -3.29 -10.56 9.34
C PHE A 306 -2.69 -10.26 7.97
N TYR A 307 -3.48 -10.54 6.92
CA TYR A 307 -3.20 -10.14 5.56
C TYR A 307 -2.95 -8.62 5.42
N ARG A 308 -3.77 -7.74 5.99
CA ARG A 308 -3.54 -6.27 5.94
C ARG A 308 -2.24 -5.88 6.63
N LEU A 309 -1.95 -6.45 7.80
CA LEU A 309 -0.70 -6.17 8.52
C LEU A 309 0.51 -6.66 7.71
N SER A 310 0.44 -7.89 7.18
CA SER A 310 1.44 -8.44 6.25
C SER A 310 1.66 -7.52 5.05
N GLN A 311 0.59 -7.09 4.35
CA GLN A 311 0.70 -6.13 3.24
C GLN A 311 1.39 -4.82 3.66
N PHE A 312 1.09 -4.33 4.87
CA PHE A 312 1.73 -3.12 5.39
C PHE A 312 3.20 -3.30 5.76
N ILE A 313 3.59 -4.48 6.24
CA ILE A 313 4.99 -4.85 6.43
C ILE A 313 5.66 -4.90 5.05
N SER A 314 5.08 -5.61 4.08
CA SER A 314 5.70 -5.85 2.78
C SER A 314 6.00 -4.58 2.00
N TYR A 315 5.04 -3.65 1.88
CA TYR A 315 5.31 -2.42 1.13
C TYR A 315 6.34 -1.52 1.84
N LYS A 316 6.39 -1.53 3.18
CA LYS A 316 7.34 -0.72 3.93
C LYS A 316 8.74 -1.33 3.96
N ALA A 317 8.83 -2.66 4.05
CA ALA A 317 10.07 -3.40 3.88
C ALA A 317 10.69 -3.07 2.53
N MET A 318 9.88 -3.13 1.47
CA MET A 318 10.32 -2.80 0.10
C MET A 318 10.84 -1.36 0.00
N ILE A 319 10.16 -0.36 0.59
CA ILE A 319 10.66 1.02 0.65
C ILE A 319 12.01 1.11 1.39
N ALA A 320 12.20 0.29 2.44
CA ALA A 320 13.43 0.24 3.23
C ALA A 320 14.54 -0.64 2.62
N GLY A 321 14.32 -1.19 1.42
CA GLY A 321 15.26 -2.10 0.76
C GLY A 321 15.32 -3.51 1.35
N ILE A 322 14.40 -3.86 2.24
CA ILE A 322 14.33 -5.17 2.90
C ILE A 322 13.49 -6.12 2.03
N GLN A 323 14.06 -7.28 1.72
CA GLN A 323 13.39 -8.36 1.00
C GLN A 323 12.31 -9.02 1.88
N ILE A 324 11.24 -9.47 1.24
CA ILE A 324 10.15 -10.22 1.88
C ILE A 324 10.11 -11.61 1.28
N GLU A 325 10.16 -12.61 2.14
CA GLU A 325 10.00 -14.03 1.80
C GLU A 325 8.77 -14.58 2.49
N TYR A 326 8.04 -15.45 1.79
CA TYR A 326 6.90 -16.14 2.36
C TYR A 326 7.22 -17.61 2.63
N VAL A 327 6.83 -18.10 3.79
CA VAL A 327 7.06 -19.48 4.22
C VAL A 327 5.74 -20.22 4.43
N ASN A 328 5.79 -21.55 4.42
CA ASN A 328 4.61 -22.37 4.67
C ASN A 328 4.15 -22.26 6.13
N PRO A 329 2.88 -21.89 6.40
CA PRO A 329 2.35 -21.82 7.76
C PRO A 329 2.20 -23.20 8.45
N ALA A 330 2.40 -24.31 7.73
CA ALA A 330 2.25 -25.65 8.28
C ALA A 330 3.22 -25.90 9.45
N TYR A 331 2.65 -26.24 10.61
CA TYR A 331 3.35 -26.67 11.83
C TYR A 331 4.33 -25.65 12.46
N THR A 332 4.39 -24.40 11.97
CA THR A 332 5.24 -23.32 12.51
C THR A 332 5.04 -23.06 14.00
N SER A 333 3.82 -23.27 14.52
CA SER A 333 3.50 -23.09 15.95
C SER A 333 3.58 -24.38 16.78
N GLN A 334 3.92 -25.52 16.16
CA GLN A 334 3.90 -26.85 16.80
C GLN A 334 5.28 -27.49 16.85
N SER A 335 6.10 -27.31 15.82
CA SER A 335 7.44 -27.90 15.74
C SER A 335 8.36 -27.31 16.80
N CYS A 336 9.03 -28.16 17.57
CA CYS A 336 10.02 -27.70 18.53
C CYS A 336 11.28 -27.19 17.80
N PRO A 337 11.75 -25.96 18.05
CA PRO A 337 12.97 -25.44 17.42
C PRO A 337 14.23 -26.25 17.77
N LYS A 338 14.23 -26.97 18.91
CA LYS A 338 15.37 -27.77 19.38
C LYS A 338 15.38 -29.20 18.83
N CYS A 339 14.23 -29.87 18.75
CA CYS A 339 14.19 -31.30 18.43
C CYS A 339 13.21 -31.69 17.32
N ALA A 340 12.61 -30.70 16.63
CA ALA A 340 11.62 -30.84 15.55
C ALA A 340 10.31 -31.61 15.89
N LYS A 341 10.21 -32.27 17.04
CA LYS A 341 8.99 -32.97 17.48
C LYS A 341 7.82 -31.98 17.57
N LYS A 342 6.67 -32.39 17.01
CA LYS A 342 5.44 -31.60 17.05
C LYS A 342 4.85 -31.66 18.46
N ASN A 343 4.50 -30.51 18.99
CA ASN A 343 3.85 -30.37 20.28
C ASN A 343 2.83 -29.24 20.24
N LYS A 344 1.58 -29.57 20.55
CA LYS A 344 0.49 -28.60 20.54
C LYS A 344 0.34 -27.97 21.93
N ALA A 345 0.96 -26.82 22.12
CA ALA A 345 0.84 -26.07 23.37
C ALA A 345 -0.60 -25.60 23.63
N GLN A 346 -1.17 -25.97 24.77
CA GLN A 346 -2.53 -25.59 25.19
C GLN A 346 -2.64 -24.08 25.52
N ASP A 347 -1.56 -23.48 26.03
CA ASP A 347 -1.49 -22.05 26.34
C ASP A 347 -0.28 -21.36 25.65
N ARG A 348 0.02 -20.13 26.04
CA ARG A 348 1.15 -19.33 25.54
C ARG A 348 2.51 -19.82 26.04
N LYS A 349 2.57 -20.67 27.06
CA LYS A 349 3.79 -21.36 27.47
C LYS A 349 3.96 -22.62 26.62
N TYR A 350 5.00 -22.65 25.80
CA TYR A 350 5.40 -23.84 25.04
C TYR A 350 6.38 -24.66 25.89
N LYS A 351 6.11 -25.95 26.05
CA LYS A 351 6.98 -26.91 26.77
C LYS A 351 7.09 -28.18 25.95
N CYS A 352 8.25 -28.47 25.38
CA CYS A 352 8.51 -29.69 24.63
C CYS A 352 9.01 -30.82 25.56
N PRO A 353 8.70 -32.11 25.27
CA PRO A 353 9.28 -33.24 25.98
C PRO A 353 10.82 -33.27 26.00
N CYS A 354 11.50 -32.65 25.03
CA CYS A 354 12.97 -32.53 25.01
C CYS A 354 13.54 -31.50 26.02
N GLY A 355 12.68 -30.90 26.85
CA GLY A 355 13.05 -29.90 27.86
C GLY A 355 13.01 -28.45 27.38
N PHE A 356 12.81 -28.18 26.08
CA PHE A 356 12.73 -26.80 25.55
C PHE A 356 11.46 -26.07 26.04
N LYS A 357 11.64 -24.86 26.60
CA LYS A 357 10.56 -24.04 27.17
C LYS A 357 10.68 -22.59 26.72
N THR A 358 9.62 -22.02 26.15
CA THR A 358 9.56 -20.59 25.78
C THR A 358 8.12 -20.12 25.56
N HIS A 359 7.92 -18.89 25.10
CA HIS A 359 6.62 -18.40 24.69
C HIS A 359 6.24 -18.95 23.30
N ARG A 360 5.03 -19.46 23.12
CA ARG A 360 4.54 -20.09 21.87
C ARG A 360 4.68 -19.19 20.65
N ASP A 361 4.44 -17.89 20.78
CA ASP A 361 4.54 -16.95 19.64
C ASP A 361 6.01 -16.69 19.26
N ILE A 362 6.96 -16.91 20.19
CA ILE A 362 8.40 -16.91 19.88
C ILE A 362 8.75 -18.17 19.09
N VAL A 363 8.20 -19.34 19.46
CA VAL A 363 8.36 -20.58 18.67
C VAL A 363 7.86 -20.40 17.24
N GLY A 364 6.70 -19.77 17.07
CA GLY A 364 6.18 -19.39 15.75
C GLY A 364 7.18 -18.57 14.96
N ALA A 365 7.69 -17.48 15.55
CA ALA A 365 8.65 -16.60 14.87
C ALA A 365 9.98 -17.30 14.55
N MET A 366 10.49 -18.17 15.46
CA MET A 366 11.69 -18.98 15.26
C MET A 366 11.53 -19.93 14.07
N ASN A 367 10.42 -20.66 14.02
CA ASN A 367 10.16 -21.60 12.94
C ASN A 367 9.94 -20.86 11.61
N ILE A 368 9.28 -19.70 11.60
CA ILE A 368 9.14 -18.86 10.40
C ILE A 368 10.50 -18.36 9.91
N ARG A 369 11.41 -17.97 10.82
CA ARG A 369 12.78 -17.57 10.47
C ARG A 369 13.52 -18.69 9.75
N CYS A 370 13.39 -19.93 10.25
CA CYS A 370 14.14 -21.09 9.75
C CYS A 370 13.42 -21.90 8.65
N ALA A 371 12.14 -21.61 8.37
CA ALA A 371 11.36 -22.37 7.41
C ALA A 371 11.83 -22.19 5.96
N THR A 372 11.63 -23.23 5.17
CA THR A 372 11.83 -23.19 3.72
C THR A 372 10.88 -22.17 3.09
N VAL A 373 11.44 -21.34 2.22
CA VAL A 373 10.69 -20.34 1.46
C VAL A 373 9.81 -21.08 0.44
N ILE A 374 8.56 -20.64 0.31
CA ILE A 374 7.69 -21.10 -0.78
C ILE A 374 8.11 -20.29 -1.99
N ASP A 375 9.10 -20.77 -2.72
CA ASP A 375 9.58 -20.04 -3.88
C ASP A 375 8.47 -19.90 -4.91
N GLY A 376 8.20 -18.66 -5.32
CA GLY A 376 7.43 -18.38 -6.52
C GLY A 376 8.24 -18.59 -7.81
N ASN A 377 9.48 -19.09 -7.71
CA ASN A 377 10.41 -19.43 -8.80
C ASN A 377 11.57 -20.30 -8.27
N SER A 378 11.35 -21.59 -8.08
CA SER A 378 12.47 -22.54 -7.98
C SER A 378 12.13 -23.79 -8.75
N GLN A 379 13.01 -24.14 -9.68
CA GLN A 379 12.98 -25.42 -10.37
C GLN A 379 13.00 -26.51 -9.30
N SER A 380 11.93 -27.30 -9.28
CA SER A 380 11.90 -28.60 -8.62
C SER A 380 13.08 -29.42 -9.12
N ALA A 381 13.91 -29.90 -8.20
CA ALA A 381 14.53 -31.20 -8.39
C ALA A 381 13.45 -32.27 -8.11
#